data_AF-A0A7S3H1U8-F1
#
_entry.id   AF-A0A7S3H1U8-F1
#
_cell.length_a   1.000
_cell.length_b   1.000
_cell.length_c   1.000
_cell.angle_alpha   90.00
_cell.angle_beta   90.00
_cell.angle_gamma   90.00
#
_symmetry.space_group_name_H-M   'P 1'
#
loop_
_entity.id
_entity.type
_entity.pdbx_description
1 polymer ?
#
loop_
_entity_poly.entity_id
_entity_poly.type
_entity_poly.pdbx_seq_one_letter_code
_entity_poly.pdbx_strand_id
1 'polypeptide(L)'
;STGLTVEKAEKKMLQKLNAVCVIDKPREYKVSFTMHSPEEHGPAIDLLDVSFAYPSKPPIFSNLRFRVNTYSRVAIVGPNGVGKSTLLKLMTGALTPSKGDISRHNKLRVGVYNQHFEETLPAEKTPIEFLTDQFDLPVLDARKYLGMFGLDGARHTIRIAQLSGGQKARVAFAALSLLRPHILILDEPT
;
A
#
# COMPACT_ATOMS: atom_id res chain seq x y z
N SER A 1 -48.55 -4.56 42.58
CA SER A 1 -48.78 -4.56 41.12
C SER A 1 -47.76 -3.72 40.33
N THR A 2 -46.73 -3.16 40.96
CA THR A 2 -45.75 -2.23 40.35
C THR A 2 -44.43 -2.87 39.89
N GLY A 3 -44.13 -4.12 40.27
CA GLY A 3 -42.89 -4.81 39.90
C GLY A 3 -42.85 -5.35 38.46
N LEU A 4 -44.00 -5.76 37.90
CA LEU A 4 -44.07 -6.34 36.55
C LEU A 4 -43.84 -5.32 35.41
N THR A 5 -44.00 -4.02 35.68
CA THR A 5 -43.90 -2.96 34.66
C THR A 5 -42.45 -2.52 34.45
N VAL A 6 -41.63 -2.55 35.50
CA VAL A 6 -40.20 -2.19 35.45
C VAL A 6 -39.39 -3.28 34.75
N GLU A 7 -39.66 -4.54 35.08
CA GLU A 7 -38.96 -5.69 34.49
C GLU A 7 -39.24 -5.82 32.97
N LYS A 8 -40.46 -5.50 32.52
CA LYS A 8 -40.80 -5.42 31.09
C LYS A 8 -40.11 -4.25 30.38
N ALA A 9 -39.91 -3.12 31.05
CA ALA A 9 -39.23 -1.96 30.48
C ALA A 9 -37.72 -2.20 30.34
N GLU A 10 -37.08 -2.79 31.36
CA GLU A 10 -35.67 -3.19 31.32
C GLU A 10 -35.41 -4.23 30.23
N LYS A 11 -36.23 -5.28 30.12
CA LYS A 11 -36.10 -6.28 29.05
C LYS A 11 -36.22 -5.67 27.65
N LYS A 12 -37.08 -4.66 27.48
CA LYS A 12 -37.28 -3.97 26.20
C LYS A 12 -36.14 -3.01 25.87
N MET A 13 -35.48 -2.41 26.88
CA MET A 13 -34.26 -1.62 26.71
C MET A 13 -33.05 -2.50 26.39
N LEU A 14 -32.86 -3.63 27.08
CA LEU A 14 -31.81 -4.63 26.77
C LEU A 14 -32.00 -5.23 25.37
N GLN A 15 -33.22 -5.50 24.94
CA GLN A 15 -33.50 -5.96 23.57
C GLN A 15 -33.18 -4.89 22.51
N LYS A 16 -33.34 -3.60 22.81
CA LYS A 16 -32.95 -2.50 21.91
C LYS A 16 -31.43 -2.27 21.87
N LEU A 17 -30.73 -2.50 22.97
CA LEU A 17 -29.25 -2.42 23.03
C LEU A 17 -28.59 -3.58 22.27
N ASN A 18 -29.21 -4.78 22.24
CA ASN A 18 -28.75 -5.91 21.43
C ASN A 18 -29.08 -5.78 19.93
N ALA A 19 -29.81 -4.73 19.52
CA ALA A 19 -30.04 -4.40 18.10
C ALA A 19 -28.96 -3.44 17.55
N VAL A 20 -27.90 -3.18 18.31
CA VAL A 20 -26.76 -2.38 17.88
C VAL A 20 -25.73 -3.28 17.21
N CYS A 21 -25.47 -2.96 15.94
CA CYS A 21 -24.39 -3.48 15.10
C CYS A 21 -24.47 -4.97 14.80
N VAL A 22 -25.36 -5.35 13.88
CA VAL A 22 -24.93 -6.32 12.85
C VAL A 22 -23.79 -5.64 12.11
N ILE A 23 -22.56 -5.83 12.60
CA ILE A 23 -21.38 -5.62 11.80
C ILE A 23 -21.55 -6.66 10.69
N ASP A 24 -22.06 -6.22 9.53
CA ASP A 24 -22.03 -7.04 8.32
C ASP A 24 -20.64 -7.66 8.27
N LYS A 25 -20.56 -9.00 8.21
CA LYS A 25 -19.29 -9.70 8.01
C LYS A 25 -18.55 -8.93 6.91
N PRO A 26 -17.30 -8.47 7.13
CA PRO A 26 -16.58 -7.73 6.10
C PRO A 26 -16.62 -8.62 4.87
N ARG A 27 -17.32 -8.15 3.82
CA ARG A 27 -17.35 -8.86 2.54
C ARG A 27 -15.89 -9.10 2.21
N GLU A 28 -15.49 -10.36 2.07
CA GLU A 28 -14.15 -10.72 1.60
C GLU A 28 -14.04 -10.24 0.16
N TYR A 29 -13.74 -8.95 0.00
CA TYR A 29 -13.47 -8.36 -1.29
C TYR A 29 -12.10 -8.86 -1.71
N LYS A 30 -12.08 -9.99 -2.43
CA LYS A 30 -10.93 -10.34 -3.26
C LYS A 30 -10.84 -9.30 -4.38
N VAL A 31 -10.06 -8.25 -4.13
CA VAL A 31 -9.71 -7.26 -5.14
C VAL A 31 -8.60 -7.88 -6.00
N SER A 32 -8.96 -8.40 -7.18
CA SER A 32 -7.99 -8.75 -8.21
C SER A 32 -7.73 -7.52 -9.07
N PHE A 33 -6.57 -6.89 -8.91
CA PHE A 33 -6.13 -5.84 -9.81
C PHE A 33 -4.98 -6.34 -10.68
N THR A 34 -4.97 -5.91 -11.94
CA THR A 34 -3.88 -6.18 -12.87
C THR A 34 -3.06 -4.91 -12.99
N MET A 35 -1.79 -4.98 -12.63
CA MET A 35 -0.84 -3.94 -12.99
C MET A 35 -0.29 -4.27 -14.38
N HIS A 36 -0.44 -3.34 -15.32
CA HIS A 36 0.14 -3.51 -16.65
C HIS A 36 1.66 -3.46 -16.53
N SER A 37 2.33 -4.60 -16.72
CA SER A 37 3.78 -4.64 -16.86
C SER A 37 4.15 -4.13 -18.26
N PRO A 38 5.13 -3.23 -18.39
CA PRO A 38 5.64 -2.79 -19.70
C PRO A 38 6.28 -3.95 -20.48
N GLU A 39 6.24 -3.85 -21.81
CA GLU A 39 6.53 -4.92 -22.79
C GLU A 39 8.02 -5.28 -22.96
N GLU A 40 8.95 -4.45 -22.46
CA GLU A 40 10.39 -4.70 -22.64
C GLU A 40 10.91 -5.84 -21.73
N HIS A 41 11.73 -6.74 -22.29
CA HIS A 41 12.52 -7.72 -21.50
C HIS A 41 13.34 -6.98 -20.44
N GLY A 42 13.01 -7.26 -19.19
CA GLY A 42 12.72 -6.17 -18.26
C GLY A 42 13.89 -5.64 -17.43
N PRO A 43 13.85 -4.34 -17.10
CA PRO A 43 14.81 -3.71 -16.21
C PRO A 43 14.96 -4.47 -14.88
N ALA A 44 16.20 -4.71 -14.46
CA ALA A 44 16.52 -5.38 -13.19
C ALA A 44 17.16 -4.42 -12.18
N ILE A 45 17.10 -4.82 -10.91
CA ILE A 45 17.93 -4.26 -9.84
C ILE A 45 18.94 -5.33 -9.45
N ASP A 46 20.22 -4.99 -9.56
CA ASP A 46 21.35 -5.87 -9.23
C ASP A 46 22.14 -5.29 -8.07
N LEU A 47 22.27 -6.07 -7.00
CA LEU A 47 23.18 -5.82 -5.89
C LEU A 47 24.38 -6.74 -6.08
N LEU A 48 25.56 -6.16 -6.28
CA LEU A 48 26.81 -6.86 -6.53
C LEU A 48 27.79 -6.61 -5.37
N ASP A 49 28.02 -7.64 -4.56
CA ASP A 49 28.94 -7.61 -3.42
C ASP A 49 28.64 -6.47 -2.42
N VAL A 50 27.35 -6.16 -2.27
CA VAL A 50 26.89 -5.03 -1.48
C VAL A 50 27.15 -5.29 0.00
N SER A 51 27.86 -4.37 0.63
CA SER A 51 28.00 -4.31 2.08
C SER A 51 27.48 -2.97 2.59
N PHE A 52 26.82 -2.97 3.74
CA PHE A 52 26.25 -1.76 4.30
C PHE A 52 26.27 -1.78 5.84
N ALA A 53 26.68 -0.65 6.41
CA ALA A 53 26.59 -0.35 7.83
C ALA A 53 26.11 1.10 8.01
N TYR A 54 25.29 1.35 9.03
CA TYR A 54 25.06 2.73 9.48
C TYR A 54 26.30 3.26 10.22
N PRO A 55 26.51 4.58 10.27
CA PRO A 55 27.63 5.17 11.00
C PRO A 55 27.71 4.64 12.44
N SER A 56 28.90 4.19 12.83
CA SER A 56 29.18 3.65 14.18
C SER A 56 28.32 2.45 14.60
N LYS A 57 27.73 1.72 13.64
CA LYS A 57 26.99 0.47 13.89
C LYS A 57 27.67 -0.72 13.23
N PRO A 58 27.45 -1.96 13.74
CA PRO A 58 27.92 -3.15 13.05
C PRO A 58 27.31 -3.26 11.63
N PRO A 59 27.99 -3.96 10.71
CA PRO A 59 27.47 -4.19 9.37
C PRO A 59 26.13 -4.94 9.42
N ILE A 60 25.17 -4.45 8.65
CA ILE A 60 23.87 -5.09 8.44
C ILE A 60 23.99 -6.12 7.32
N PHE A 61 24.71 -5.77 6.24
CA PHE A 61 24.95 -6.64 5.10
C PHE A 61 26.45 -6.72 4.81
N SER A 62 26.90 -7.92 4.43
CA SER A 62 28.27 -8.21 4.01
C SER A 62 28.23 -9.05 2.74
N ASN A 63 28.83 -8.56 1.66
CA ASN A 63 28.92 -9.22 0.35
C ASN A 63 27.58 -9.77 -0.18
N LEU A 64 26.51 -8.97 -0.01
CA LEU A 64 25.18 -9.33 -0.49
C LEU A 64 25.14 -9.32 -2.02
N ARG A 65 24.78 -10.46 -2.61
CA ARG A 65 24.47 -10.59 -4.04
C ARG A 65 22.99 -10.92 -4.21
N PHE A 66 22.27 -10.03 -4.87
CA PHE A 66 20.82 -10.17 -5.02
C PHE A 66 20.35 -9.49 -6.30
N ARG A 67 19.52 -10.19 -7.08
CA ARG A 67 18.96 -9.70 -8.35
C ARG A 67 17.43 -9.76 -8.29
N VAL A 68 16.78 -8.66 -8.68
CA VAL A 68 15.32 -8.60 -8.85
C VAL A 68 15.00 -8.25 -10.29
N ASN A 69 14.24 -9.13 -10.93
CA ASN A 69 13.74 -8.94 -12.29
C ASN A 69 12.25 -8.58 -12.26
N THR A 70 11.71 -8.08 -13.37
CA THR A 70 10.30 -7.67 -13.48
C THR A 70 9.28 -8.79 -13.29
N TYR A 71 9.68 -10.05 -13.49
CA TYR A 71 8.85 -11.23 -13.28
C TYR A 71 9.07 -11.89 -11.90
N SER A 72 9.98 -11.35 -11.09
CA SER A 72 10.26 -11.89 -9.76
C SER A 72 9.11 -11.58 -8.80
N ARG A 73 8.69 -12.59 -8.03
CA ARG A 73 7.87 -12.41 -6.83
C ARG A 73 8.73 -12.75 -5.63
N VAL A 74 9.17 -11.71 -4.91
CA VAL A 74 10.10 -11.85 -3.79
C VAL A 74 9.39 -11.42 -2.52
N ALA A 75 9.44 -12.27 -1.49
CA ALA A 75 9.09 -11.91 -0.13
C ALA A 75 10.37 -11.86 0.71
N ILE A 76 10.65 -10.71 1.33
CA ILE A 76 11.77 -10.56 2.27
C ILE A 76 11.22 -10.84 3.67
N VAL A 77 11.64 -11.96 4.25
CA VAL A 77 11.22 -12.39 5.59
C VAL A 77 12.38 -12.37 6.55
N GLY A 78 12.08 -12.10 7.83
CA GLY A 78 13.08 -12.10 8.90
C GLY A 78 12.60 -11.30 10.11
N PRO A 79 13.28 -11.43 11.25
CA PRO A 79 12.90 -10.74 12.47
C PRO A 79 12.96 -9.21 12.33
N ASN A 80 12.32 -8.50 13.25
CA ASN A 80 12.40 -7.05 13.29
C ASN A 80 13.83 -6.61 13.60
N GLY A 81 14.31 -5.56 12.93
CA GLY A 81 15.67 -5.07 13.07
C GLY A 81 16.75 -5.78 12.24
N VAL A 82 16.42 -6.86 11.52
CA VAL A 82 17.41 -7.58 10.66
C VAL A 82 17.87 -6.77 9.43
N GLY A 83 17.19 -5.65 9.11
CA GLY A 83 17.57 -4.77 8.01
C GLY A 83 16.69 -4.84 6.77
N LYS A 84 15.48 -5.43 6.83
CA LYS A 84 14.53 -5.50 5.69
C LYS A 84 14.29 -4.13 5.04
N SER A 85 13.86 -3.14 5.82
CA SER A 85 13.65 -1.78 5.32
C SER A 85 14.96 -1.12 4.85
N THR A 86 16.11 -1.50 5.41
CA THR A 86 17.44 -1.06 4.93
C THR A 86 17.72 -1.63 3.54
N LEU A 87 17.41 -2.90 3.28
CA LEU A 87 17.53 -3.52 1.97
C LEU A 87 16.64 -2.81 0.95
N LEU A 88 15.38 -2.53 1.31
CA LEU A 88 14.46 -1.79 0.44
C LEU A 88 15.00 -0.39 0.10
N LYS A 89 15.55 0.33 1.08
CA LYS A 89 16.17 1.65 0.88
C LYS A 89 17.41 1.60 -0.01
N LEU A 90 18.24 0.55 0.10
CA LEU A 90 19.36 0.32 -0.81
C LEU A 90 18.88 0.05 -2.24
N MET A 91 17.83 -0.77 -2.38
CA MET A 91 17.24 -1.08 -3.69
C MET A 91 16.60 0.14 -4.35
N THR A 92 15.97 1.05 -3.60
CA THR A 92 15.35 2.28 -4.13
C THR A 92 16.32 3.43 -4.30
N GLY A 93 17.49 3.38 -3.66
CA GLY A 93 18.52 4.41 -3.74
C GLY A 93 18.42 5.49 -2.69
N ALA A 94 17.52 5.31 -1.72
CA ALA A 94 17.49 6.13 -0.51
C ALA A 94 18.74 5.93 0.35
N LEU A 95 19.47 4.81 0.19
CA LEU A 95 20.77 4.57 0.81
C LEU A 95 21.80 4.16 -0.25
N THR A 96 23.06 4.55 0.01
CA THR A 96 24.22 4.16 -0.79
C THR A 96 24.96 3.02 -0.08
N PRO A 97 25.39 1.96 -0.78
CA PRO A 97 26.17 0.89 -0.17
C PRO A 97 27.51 1.41 0.36
N SER A 98 28.03 0.80 1.42
CA SER A 98 29.37 1.09 1.94
C SER A 98 30.47 0.45 1.09
N LYS A 99 30.17 -0.71 0.46
CA LYS A 99 31.01 -1.42 -0.52
C LYS A 99 30.12 -2.13 -1.54
N GLY A 100 30.68 -2.46 -2.70
CA GLY A 100 29.95 -3.11 -3.79
C GLY A 100 29.20 -2.08 -4.64
N ASP A 101 28.35 -2.58 -5.53
CA ASP A 101 27.61 -1.74 -6.48
C ASP A 101 26.13 -2.13 -6.55
N ILE A 102 25.27 -1.14 -6.80
CA ILE A 102 23.84 -1.34 -7.05
C ILE A 102 23.52 -0.80 -8.43
N SER A 103 23.37 -1.71 -9.39
CA SER A 103 23.00 -1.36 -10.75
C SER A 103 21.48 -1.39 -10.91
N ARG A 104 20.94 -0.33 -11.50
CA ARG A 104 19.53 -0.24 -11.89
C ARG A 104 19.46 0.12 -13.34
N HIS A 105 18.62 -0.56 -14.08
CA HIS A 105 18.39 -0.21 -15.47
C HIS A 105 17.80 1.22 -15.59
N ASN A 106 18.29 2.03 -16.52
CA ASN A 106 17.98 3.47 -16.60
C ASN A 106 16.48 3.78 -16.78
N LYS A 107 15.75 2.90 -17.46
CA LYS A 107 14.29 3.04 -17.66
C LYS A 107 13.45 2.47 -16.51
N LEU A 108 14.08 1.94 -15.46
CA LEU A 108 13.37 1.29 -14.36
C LEU A 108 12.51 2.31 -13.61
N ARG A 109 11.21 2.02 -13.54
CA ARG A 109 10.25 2.71 -12.67
C ARG A 109 9.95 1.81 -11.48
N VAL A 110 10.20 2.31 -10.28
CA VAL A 110 9.92 1.58 -9.03
C VAL A 110 8.76 2.27 -8.33
N GLY A 111 7.69 1.52 -8.06
CA GLY A 111 6.60 1.95 -7.19
C GLY A 111 6.89 1.46 -5.78
N VAL A 112 6.73 2.32 -4.78
CA VAL A 112 6.93 1.95 -3.37
C VAL A 112 5.65 2.22 -2.61
N TYR A 113 5.11 1.21 -1.96
CA TYR A 113 4.04 1.32 -0.98
C TYR A 113 4.63 1.06 0.41
N ASN A 114 4.42 1.97 1.35
CA ASN A 114 4.79 1.82 2.75
C ASN A 114 3.70 2.42 3.64
N GLN A 115 3.78 2.22 4.96
CA GLN A 115 2.78 2.73 5.91
C GLN A 115 2.57 4.26 5.82
N HIS A 116 3.62 5.02 5.49
CA HIS A 116 3.54 6.47 5.33
C HIS A 116 2.95 6.90 3.98
N PHE A 117 2.76 5.99 3.03
CA PHE A 117 2.26 6.35 1.70
C PHE A 117 0.86 6.97 1.80
N GLU A 118 0.02 6.44 2.70
CA GLU A 118 -1.33 6.98 2.95
C GLU A 118 -1.30 8.43 3.46
N GLU A 119 -0.23 8.83 4.15
CA GLU A 119 -0.01 10.19 4.67
C GLU A 119 0.44 11.16 3.57
N THR A 120 1.00 10.63 2.47
CA THR A 120 1.39 11.46 1.30
C THR A 120 0.22 11.78 0.39
N LEU A 121 -0.93 11.12 0.57
CA LEU A 121 -2.14 11.42 -0.20
C LEU A 121 -2.68 12.81 0.17
N PRO A 122 -3.16 13.61 -0.82
CA PRO A 122 -3.65 14.95 -0.56
C PRO A 122 -4.98 14.92 0.18
N ALA A 123 -4.93 15.14 1.50
CA ALA A 123 -6.04 15.01 2.43
C ALA A 123 -7.31 15.80 2.02
N GLU A 124 -7.13 16.98 1.45
CA GLU A 124 -8.22 17.89 1.07
C GLU A 124 -8.93 17.53 -0.23
N LYS A 125 -8.31 16.73 -1.10
CA LYS A 125 -8.88 16.33 -2.38
C LYS A 125 -9.76 15.09 -2.23
N THR A 126 -10.69 14.91 -3.15
CA THR A 126 -11.36 13.63 -3.37
C THR A 126 -10.46 12.68 -4.17
N PRO A 127 -10.66 11.36 -4.10
CA PRO A 127 -9.92 10.40 -4.91
C PRO A 127 -10.00 10.67 -6.42
N ILE A 128 -11.14 11.13 -6.93
CA ILE A 128 -11.26 11.51 -8.34
C ILE A 128 -10.35 12.69 -8.64
N GLU A 129 -10.51 13.80 -7.92
CA GLU A 129 -9.71 15.02 -8.14
C GLU A 129 -8.21 14.72 -8.03
N PHE A 130 -7.83 13.89 -7.06
CA PHE A 130 -6.46 13.44 -6.92
C PHE A 130 -5.93 12.75 -8.18
N LEU A 131 -6.66 11.76 -8.71
CA LEU A 131 -6.23 11.03 -9.89
C LEU A 131 -6.31 11.86 -11.17
N THR A 132 -7.35 12.70 -11.32
CA THR A 132 -7.48 13.57 -12.49
C THR A 132 -6.37 14.60 -12.52
N ASP A 133 -6.06 15.24 -11.40
CA ASP A 133 -5.07 16.32 -11.35
C ASP A 133 -3.64 15.77 -11.44
N GLN A 134 -3.35 14.63 -10.80
CA GLN A 134 -2.00 14.08 -10.79
C GLN A 134 -1.62 13.41 -12.11
N PHE A 135 -2.58 12.79 -12.80
CA PHE A 135 -2.31 11.95 -13.97
C PHE A 135 -2.96 12.46 -15.26
N ASP A 136 -3.56 13.65 -15.24
CA ASP A 136 -4.31 14.25 -16.36
C ASP A 136 -5.36 13.28 -16.93
N LEU A 137 -6.09 12.61 -16.02
CA LEU A 137 -7.07 11.58 -16.38
C LEU A 137 -8.47 12.18 -16.53
N PRO A 138 -9.26 11.72 -17.52
CA PRO A 138 -10.68 12.00 -17.55
C PRO A 138 -11.37 11.46 -16.28
N VAL A 139 -12.36 12.20 -15.76
CA VAL A 139 -13.12 11.83 -14.55
C VAL A 139 -13.69 10.41 -14.63
N LEU A 140 -14.18 10.01 -15.80
CA LEU A 140 -14.73 8.67 -16.01
C LEU A 140 -13.66 7.58 -15.83
N ASP A 141 -12.45 7.82 -16.31
CA ASP A 141 -11.35 6.86 -16.19
C ASP A 141 -10.80 6.82 -14.77
N ALA A 142 -10.69 7.97 -14.08
CA ALA A 142 -10.38 8.00 -12.65
C ALA A 142 -11.37 7.15 -11.83
N ARG A 143 -12.68 7.26 -12.10
CA ARG A 143 -13.71 6.41 -11.47
C ARG A 143 -13.52 4.92 -11.77
N LYS A 144 -13.23 4.57 -13.03
CA LYS A 144 -12.97 3.17 -13.41
C LYS A 144 -11.77 2.60 -12.67
N TYR A 145 -10.65 3.33 -12.61
CA TYR A 145 -9.46 2.92 -11.87
C TYR A 145 -9.76 2.72 -10.38
N LEU A 146 -10.37 3.70 -9.72
CA LEU A 146 -10.74 3.58 -8.30
C LEU A 146 -11.67 2.37 -8.04
N GLY A 147 -12.64 2.15 -8.92
CA GLY A 147 -13.54 0.99 -8.85
C GLY A 147 -12.81 -0.34 -9.05
N MET A 148 -11.85 -0.42 -9.97
CA MET A 148 -11.02 -1.61 -10.21
C MET A 148 -10.19 -2.00 -8.97
N PHE A 149 -9.73 -1.01 -8.19
CA PHE A 149 -9.04 -1.23 -6.92
C PHE A 149 -10.01 -1.41 -5.72
N GLY A 150 -11.31 -1.59 -5.98
CA GLY A 150 -12.31 -1.93 -4.96
C GLY A 150 -12.74 -0.75 -4.09
N LEU A 151 -12.52 0.49 -4.52
CA LEU A 151 -13.09 1.65 -3.85
C LEU A 151 -14.54 1.85 -4.30
N ASP A 152 -15.46 1.81 -3.35
CA ASP A 152 -16.89 2.02 -3.59
C ASP A 152 -17.16 3.39 -4.24
N GLY A 153 -18.10 3.43 -5.19
CA GLY A 153 -18.40 4.61 -6.00
C GLY A 153 -18.83 5.84 -5.18
N ALA A 154 -19.50 5.64 -4.05
CA ALA A 154 -19.89 6.74 -3.16
C ALA A 154 -18.67 7.36 -2.46
N ARG A 155 -17.56 6.63 -2.34
CA ARG A 155 -16.31 7.10 -1.73
C ARG A 155 -15.42 7.87 -2.70
N HIS A 156 -15.70 7.84 -3.99
CA HIS A 156 -14.90 8.53 -5.01
C HIS A 156 -14.93 10.06 -4.88
N THR A 157 -16.00 10.60 -4.29
CA THR A 157 -16.24 12.04 -4.11
C THR A 157 -16.14 12.48 -2.65
N ILE A 158 -15.73 11.59 -1.75
CA ILE A 158 -15.47 11.92 -0.34
C ILE A 158 -13.99 12.32 -0.23
N ARG A 159 -13.67 13.33 0.59
CA ARG A 159 -12.28 13.75 0.79
C ARG A 159 -11.43 12.60 1.31
N ILE A 160 -10.19 12.53 0.84
CA ILE A 160 -9.23 11.48 1.23
C ILE A 160 -9.03 11.47 2.75
N ALA A 161 -9.03 12.63 3.41
CA ALA A 161 -8.95 12.74 4.87
C ALA A 161 -10.00 11.90 5.63
N GLN A 162 -11.19 11.74 5.04
CA GLN A 162 -12.34 11.07 5.66
C GLN A 162 -12.43 9.57 5.32
N LEU A 163 -11.49 9.06 4.51
CA LEU A 163 -11.42 7.66 4.18
C LEU A 163 -10.76 6.86 5.31
N SER A 164 -11.21 5.61 5.51
CA SER A 164 -10.51 4.67 6.38
C SER A 164 -9.14 4.31 5.81
N GLY A 165 -8.21 3.80 6.63
CA GLY A 165 -6.89 3.37 6.15
C GLY A 165 -6.97 2.40 4.96
N GLY A 166 -7.80 1.35 5.07
CA GLY A 166 -8.03 0.43 3.95
C GLY A 166 -8.63 1.05 2.69
N GLN A 167 -9.36 2.17 2.80
CA GLN A 167 -9.84 2.93 1.64
C GLN A 167 -8.72 3.80 1.05
N LYS A 168 -7.90 4.44 1.90
CA LYS A 168 -6.70 5.18 1.47
C LYS A 168 -5.71 4.26 0.77
N ALA A 169 -5.50 3.05 1.29
CA ALA A 169 -4.70 2.01 0.66
C ALA A 169 -5.17 1.72 -0.79
N ARG A 170 -6.48 1.61 -1.03
CA ARG A 170 -7.02 1.38 -2.39
C ARG A 170 -6.77 2.57 -3.32
N VAL A 171 -6.91 3.81 -2.82
CA VAL A 171 -6.58 5.02 -3.57
C VAL A 171 -5.09 5.04 -3.92
N ALA A 172 -4.24 4.71 -2.95
CA ALA A 172 -2.80 4.61 -3.13
C ALA A 172 -2.40 3.55 -4.16
N PHE A 173 -2.99 2.35 -4.10
CA PHE A 173 -2.75 1.30 -5.09
C PHE A 173 -3.24 1.70 -6.49
N ALA A 174 -4.37 2.41 -6.60
CA ALA A 174 -4.84 2.95 -7.87
C ALA A 174 -3.83 3.94 -8.47
N ALA A 175 -3.32 4.88 -7.67
CA ALA A 175 -2.30 5.82 -8.09
C ALA A 175 -0.97 5.13 -8.44
N LEU A 176 -0.52 4.17 -7.63
CA LEU A 176 0.68 3.38 -7.91
C LEU A 176 0.56 2.60 -9.23
N SER A 177 -0.63 2.10 -9.55
CA SER A 177 -0.87 1.41 -10.82
C SER A 177 -0.75 2.35 -12.03
N LEU A 178 -1.23 3.58 -11.89
CA LEU A 178 -1.14 4.62 -12.93
C LEU A 178 0.31 5.06 -13.21
N LEU A 179 1.22 4.94 -12.23
CA LEU A 179 2.66 5.14 -12.44
C LEU A 179 3.31 4.06 -13.33
N ARG A 180 2.58 2.98 -13.64
CA ARG A 180 3.06 1.84 -14.44
C ARG A 180 4.45 1.35 -14.01
N PRO A 181 4.67 1.05 -12.72
CA PRO A 181 5.98 0.63 -12.22
C PRO A 181 6.37 -0.73 -12.83
N HIS A 182 7.67 -0.90 -13.08
CA HIS A 182 8.24 -2.18 -13.50
C HIS A 182 8.47 -3.10 -12.29
N ILE A 183 8.79 -2.50 -11.14
CA ILE A 183 8.98 -3.19 -9.86
C ILE A 183 8.10 -2.49 -8.84
N LEU A 184 7.30 -3.26 -8.11
CA LEU A 184 6.52 -2.79 -6.97
C LEU A 184 7.17 -3.30 -5.68
N ILE A 185 7.53 -2.38 -4.80
CA ILE A 185 8.03 -2.67 -3.47
C ILE A 185 6.91 -2.38 -2.47
N LEU A 186 6.61 -3.36 -1.64
CA LEU A 186 5.61 -3.24 -0.57
C LEU A 186 6.32 -3.43 0.76
N ASP A 187 6.40 -2.37 1.57
CA ASP A 187 6.91 -2.43 2.94
C ASP A 187 5.70 -2.54 3.90
N GLU A 188 5.58 -3.69 4.55
CA GLU A 188 4.47 -4.03 5.46
C GLU A 188 3.04 -3.86 4.86
N PRO A 189 2.71 -4.45 3.70
CA PRO A 189 1.33 -4.45 3.22
C PRO A 189 0.48 -5.43 4.06
N THR A 190 -0.56 -4.93 4.74
CA THR A 190 -1.59 -5.75 5.42
C THR A 190 -2.86 -5.86 4.60
#